data_AF-C3Z2Y6-F1
#
_entry.id   AF-C3Z2Y6-F1
#
_cell.length_a   1.000
_cell.length_b   1.000
_cell.length_c   1.000
_cell.angle_alpha   90.00
_cell.angle_beta   90.00
_cell.angle_gamma   90.00
#
_symmetry.space_group_name_H-M   'P 1'
#
loop_
_entity.id
_entity.type
_entity.pdbx_description
1 polymer ?
#
loop_
_entity_poly.entity_id
_entity_poly.type
_entity_poly.pdbx_seq_one_letter_code
_entity_poly.pdbx_strand_id
1 'polypeptide(L)'
;ICIASEEKISRRSGAPEFLRVVMKLQEKSNARGVVLFANEDDLQGILSAARNLSANFSWVGSDAWGSKAAPVQDHKDEAEGAITILL
;
A
#
# COMPACT_ATOMS: atom_id res chain seq x y z
N ILE A 1 -14.91 9.34 10.33
CA ILE A 1 -13.72 8.64 9.80
C ILE A 1 -12.52 9.16 10.60
N CYS A 2 -11.67 8.27 11.13
CA CYS A 2 -10.47 8.64 11.89
C CYS A 2 -9.24 8.02 11.23
N ILE A 3 -8.07 8.66 11.37
CA ILE A 3 -6.79 8.17 10.84
C ILE A 3 -6.03 7.51 12.00
N ALA A 4 -5.82 6.20 11.92
CA ALA A 4 -5.15 5.44 12.98
C ALA A 4 -3.62 5.61 13.00
N SER A 5 -3.04 5.81 11.81
CA SER A 5 -1.62 6.13 11.58
C SER A 5 -1.49 6.84 10.24
N GLU A 6 -0.53 7.75 10.14
CA GLU A 6 -0.16 8.43 8.89
C GLU A 6 1.34 8.20 8.67
N GLU A 7 1.70 7.61 7.54
CA GLU A 7 3.09 7.40 7.15
C GLU A 7 3.36 8.07 5.80
N LYS A 8 4.59 8.56 5.62
CA LYS A 8 5.05 9.23 4.41
C LYS A 8 6.20 8.44 3.81
N ILE A 9 6.17 8.32 2.49
CA ILE A 9 7.22 7.69 1.68
C ILE A 9 8.10 8.82 1.13
N SER A 10 9.41 8.69 1.34
CA SER A 10 10.40 9.67 0.88
C SER A 10 10.68 9.50 -0.63
N ARG A 11 11.10 10.56 -1.33
CA ARG A 11 11.34 10.48 -2.80
C ARG A 11 12.47 9.52 -3.24
N ARG A 12 13.28 9.02 -2.31
CA ARG A 12 14.34 8.03 -2.57
C ARG A 12 14.15 6.81 -1.66
N SER A 13 12.90 6.42 -1.45
CA SER A 13 12.56 5.24 -0.68
C SER A 13 13.02 3.98 -1.39
N GLY A 14 13.55 3.04 -0.61
CA GLY A 14 13.86 1.69 -1.05
C GLY A 14 13.15 0.67 -0.17
N ALA A 15 13.36 -0.61 -0.46
CA ALA A 15 12.76 -1.73 0.26
C ALA A 15 12.75 -1.60 1.80
N PRO A 16 13.83 -1.15 2.48
CA PRO A 16 13.81 -1.00 3.94
C PRO A 16 12.79 0.02 4.45
N GLU A 17 12.55 1.10 3.71
CA GLU A 17 11.58 2.13 4.11
C GLU A 17 10.15 1.64 3.92
N PHE A 18 9.86 0.93 2.83
CA PHE A 18 8.54 0.32 2.61
C PHE A 18 8.20 -0.71 3.69
N LEU A 19 9.16 -1.57 4.07
CA LEU A 19 9.01 -2.49 5.20
C LEU A 19 8.71 -1.74 6.50
N ARG A 20 9.46 -0.67 6.80
CA ARG A 20 9.22 0.17 7.99
C ARG A 20 7.80 0.76 8.00
N VAL A 21 7.32 1.26 6.86
CA VAL A 21 5.96 1.80 6.73
C VAL A 21 4.93 0.73 7.00
N VAL A 22 5.03 -0.43 6.36
CA VAL A 22 4.09 -1.55 6.55
C VAL A 22 4.08 -2.05 7.99
N MET A 23 5.25 -2.21 8.62
CA MET A 23 5.33 -2.63 10.04
C MET A 23 4.61 -1.64 10.95
N LYS A 24 4.80 -0.34 10.75
CA LYS A 24 4.10 0.68 11.54
C LYS A 24 2.59 0.69 11.32
N LEU A 25 2.12 0.40 10.11
CA LEU A 25 0.68 0.23 9.85
C LEU A 25 0.13 -1.00 10.60
N GLN A 26 0.88 -2.11 10.63
CA GLN A 26 0.50 -3.33 11.35
C GLN A 26 0.42 -3.15 12.88
N GLU A 27 1.16 -2.20 13.46
CA GLU A 27 1.02 -1.85 14.89
C GLU A 27 -0.42 -1.42 15.25
N LYS A 28 -1.20 -0.95 14.27
CA LYS A 28 -2.61 -0.60 14.44
C LYS A 28 -3.50 -1.77 14.04
N SER A 29 -3.49 -2.85 14.81
CA SER A 29 -4.21 -4.11 14.52
C SER A 29 -5.71 -3.95 14.23
N ASN A 30 -6.37 -2.94 14.79
CA ASN A 30 -7.80 -2.66 14.53
C ASN A 30 -8.06 -1.96 13.19
N ALA A 31 -7.03 -1.37 12.56
CA ALA A 31 -7.12 -0.64 11.31
C ALA A 31 -6.62 -1.51 10.15
N ARG A 32 -7.55 -2.19 9.46
CA ARG A 32 -7.25 -3.00 8.28
C ARG A 32 -7.28 -2.21 6.97
N GLY A 33 -8.04 -1.11 6.93
CA GLY A 33 -8.15 -0.25 5.76
C GLY A 33 -6.95 0.69 5.63
N VAL A 34 -6.30 0.70 4.47
CA VAL A 34 -5.17 1.59 4.17
C VAL A 34 -5.52 2.43 2.95
N VAL A 35 -5.52 3.75 3.11
CA VAL A 35 -5.67 4.69 2.01
C VAL A 35 -4.27 5.05 1.50
N LEU A 36 -4.00 4.78 0.22
CA LEU A 36 -2.69 4.95 -0.39
C LEU A 36 -2.71 6.00 -1.49
N PHE A 37 -1.92 7.05 -1.28
CA PHE A 37 -1.60 8.06 -2.27
C PHE A 37 -0.12 7.96 -2.60
N ALA A 38 0.20 7.15 -3.62
CA ALA A 38 1.55 6.83 -4.02
C ALA A 38 1.63 6.73 -5.55
N ASN A 39 2.80 6.97 -6.12
CA ASN A 39 3.06 6.66 -7.53
C ASN A 39 3.15 5.13 -7.72
N GLU A 40 3.30 4.69 -8.97
CA GLU A 40 3.33 3.26 -9.31
C GLU A 40 4.49 2.50 -8.66
N ASP A 41 5.70 3.08 -8.64
CA ASP A 41 6.89 2.45 -8.07
C ASP A 41 6.77 2.28 -6.55
N ASP A 42 6.29 3.33 -5.87
CA ASP A 42 6.07 3.31 -4.42
C ASP A 42 4.95 2.34 -4.04
N LEU A 43 3.88 2.26 -4.84
CA LEU A 43 2.81 1.26 -4.68
C LEU A 43 3.37 -0.17 -4.76
N GLN A 44 4.16 -0.48 -5.79
CA GLN A 44 4.81 -1.79 -5.92
C GLN A 44 5.69 -2.10 -4.71
N GLY A 45 6.48 -1.12 -4.26
CA GLY A 45 7.32 -1.25 -3.08
C GLY A 45 6.51 -1.57 -1.81
N ILE A 46 5.37 -0.90 -1.61
CA ILE A 46 4.48 -1.13 -0.47
C ILE A 46 3.79 -2.50 -0.55
N LEU A 47 3.30 -2.92 -1.72
CA LEU A 47 2.67 -4.23 -1.89
C LEU A 47 3.70 -5.37 -1.68
N SER A 48 4.92 -5.19 -2.19
CA SER A 48 6.02 -6.12 -1.94
C SER A 48 6.38 -6.22 -0.46
N ALA A 49 6.42 -5.10 0.25
CA ALA A 49 6.63 -5.09 1.70
C ALA A 49 5.47 -5.76 2.46
N ALA A 50 4.23 -5.53 2.04
CA ALA A 50 3.05 -6.17 2.62
C ALA A 50 3.10 -7.70 2.45
N ARG A 51 3.47 -8.18 1.27
CA ARG A 51 3.72 -9.60 1.01
C ARG A 51 4.79 -10.18 1.93
N ASN A 52 5.94 -9.53 2.01
CA ASN A 52 7.08 -9.99 2.82
C ASN A 52 6.75 -10.08 4.31
N LEU A 53 5.85 -9.21 4.79
CA LEU A 53 5.41 -9.17 6.18
C LEU A 53 4.09 -9.91 6.42
N SER A 54 3.56 -10.59 5.41
CA SER A 54 2.24 -11.26 5.44
C SER A 54 1.14 -10.35 5.98
N ALA A 55 1.19 -9.06 5.60
CA ALA A 55 0.25 -8.05 6.04
C ALA A 55 -1.07 -8.19 5.29
N ASN A 56 -2.17 -8.27 6.04
CA ASN A 56 -3.52 -8.40 5.48
C ASN A 56 -4.26 -7.06 5.59
N PHE A 57 -4.13 -6.24 4.54
CA PHE A 57 -4.77 -4.95 4.43
C PHE A 57 -5.86 -4.94 3.36
N SER A 58 -6.79 -3.99 3.49
CA SER A 58 -7.75 -3.63 2.44
C SER A 58 -7.38 -2.25 1.90
N TRP A 59 -7.06 -2.17 0.62
CA TRP A 59 -6.51 -0.96 0.02
C TRP A 59 -7.57 -0.06 -0.59
N VAL A 60 -7.38 1.25 -0.39
CA VAL A 60 -8.06 2.29 -1.17
C VAL A 60 -6.99 3.12 -1.87
N GLY A 61 -6.87 2.97 -3.19
CA GLY A 61 -5.83 3.61 -4.00
C GLY A 61 -6.32 4.82 -4.79
N SER A 62 -5.41 5.77 -5.06
CA SER A 62 -5.66 6.90 -5.96
C SER A 62 -5.61 6.51 -7.44
N ASP A 63 -5.79 7.50 -8.32
CA ASP A 63 -5.69 7.41 -9.79
C ASP A 63 -4.35 6.89 -10.31
N ALA A 64 -3.27 7.13 -9.57
CA ALA A 64 -1.95 6.57 -9.87
C ALA A 64 -1.96 5.02 -9.89
N TRP A 65 -2.77 4.39 -9.03
CA TRP A 65 -3.08 2.96 -9.14
C TRP A 65 -4.13 2.75 -10.24
N GLY A 66 -5.30 3.37 -10.09
CA GLY A 66 -6.38 3.34 -11.07
C GLY A 66 -6.76 1.91 -11.50
N SER A 67 -7.05 1.75 -12.79
CA SER A 67 -7.41 0.46 -13.40
C SER A 67 -6.22 -0.26 -14.07
N LYS A 68 -4.99 0.15 -13.78
CA LYS A 68 -3.79 -0.39 -14.44
C LYS A 68 -3.42 -1.74 -13.82
N ALA A 69 -3.14 -2.73 -14.67
CA ALA A 69 -2.65 -4.03 -14.21
C ALA A 69 -1.14 -4.02 -13.86
N ALA A 70 -0.35 -3.13 -14.48
CA ALA A 70 1.10 -3.10 -14.33
C ALA A 70 1.58 -2.89 -12.86
N PRO A 71 0.99 -1.99 -12.06
CA PRO A 71 1.45 -1.76 -10.69
C PRO A 71 1.23 -2.94 -9.72
N VAL A 72 0.38 -3.90 -10.11
CA VAL A 72 0.00 -5.04 -9.24
C VAL A 72 0.33 -6.39 -9.86
N GLN A 73 1.02 -6.42 -10.99
CA GLN A 73 1.20 -7.64 -11.80
C GLN A 73 1.78 -8.81 -10.98
N ASP A 74 2.75 -8.54 -10.11
CA ASP A 74 3.44 -9.52 -9.27
C ASP A 74 2.93 -9.56 -7.82
N HIS A 75 1.89 -8.77 -7.53
CA HIS A 75 1.32 -8.55 -6.20
C HIS A 75 -0.21 -8.64 -6.19
N LYS A 76 -0.77 -9.51 -7.04
CA LYS A 76 -2.23 -9.61 -7.23
C LYS A 76 -2.96 -10.04 -5.97
N ASP A 77 -2.37 -10.95 -5.21
CA ASP A 77 -2.96 -11.48 -3.97
C ASP A 77 -3.01 -10.39 -2.89
N GLU A 78 -1.96 -9.56 -2.78
CA GLU A 78 -1.95 -8.43 -1.84
C GLU A 78 -2.86 -7.28 -2.28
N ALA A 79 -3.08 -7.15 -3.59
CA ALA A 79 -3.95 -6.16 -4.22
C ALA A 79 -5.43 -6.59 -4.30
N GLU A 80 -5.75 -7.84 -3.97
CA GLU A 80 -7.09 -8.37 -4.15
C GLU A 80 -8.13 -7.60 -3.32
N GLY A 81 -9.24 -7.24 -3.97
CA GLY A 81 -10.30 -6.45 -3.33
C GLY A 81 -9.97 -4.98 -3.11
N ALA A 82 -8.84 -4.48 -3.62
CA ALA A 82 -8.51 -3.06 -3.59
C ALA A 82 -9.59 -2.23 -4.32
N ILE A 83 -9.95 -1.10 -3.74
CA ILE A 83 -10.83 -0.10 -4.36
C ILE A 83 -9.94 1.02 -4.87
N THR A 84 -9.94 1.28 -6.17
CA THR A 84 -9.13 2.36 -6.75
C THR A 84 -10.04 3.37 -7.43
N ILE A 85 -9.59 4.62 -7.45
CA ILE A 85 -10.26 5.69 -8.20
C ILE A 85 -9.59 5.78 -9.56
N LEU A 86 -10.38 6.04 -10.61
CA LEU A 86 -9.89 6.41 -11.93
C LEU A 86 -10.51 7.77 -12.27
N LEU A 87 -9.67 8.76 -12.58
CA LEU A 87 -10.08 10.07 -13.09
C LEU A 87 -10.12 10.08 -14.61
#